data_AF-A0A2A3HD14-F1
#
_entry.id   AF-A0A2A3HD14-F1
#
_cell.length_a   1.000
_cell.length_b   1.000
_cell.length_c   1.000
_cell.angle_alpha   90.00
_cell.angle_beta   90.00
_cell.angle_gamma   90.00
#
_symmetry.space_group_name_H-M   'P 1'
#
loop_
_entity.id
_entity.type
_entity.pdbx_description
1 polymer ?
#
loop_
_entity_poly.entity_id
_entity_poly.type
_entity_poly.pdbx_seq_one_letter_code
_entity_poly.pdbx_strand_id
1 'polypeptide(L)'
;MSGPMALEPGGAEGDMLSLRLAGHRAAASASAADRPEQDAVDRLAAELADRIGPAVHPYEVAALLESEGLTAEVIQERYGHRNLFSLASALYERVPRTFPEPVTPPDPWRPDHVRCALRGVLFALPGLAYLLTARLWHAARDTDVLVVAGLVSWAWGQALGHRAYLRMAAGRREAGLTLRAGAPLGAAVATAAGAPFADSGTAVAVATAQSVYLAAAGVLLVLGGERLLLAALAPVVAGSVVLPWWEPGTVLRVALPLLSVVGTVGAAGRALRATLAVTPAPGAVRPPLLPSLPYGLFGLAAGVLVLLEGLQHPYAVIVLTVSMGPAEWLLYRYRGMSVAALRATATPAAFLFRSTGVLALCLCAYLLPLLPAALLTDAEPIPLLLLAATLWTALLLQAFGAAWPPAGVCLAAAAGATATTLSHLPKGPGPLSLCCGAAALCLTACVLRLLGRPAPHS
;
A
#
# COMPACT_ATOMS: atom_id res chain seq x y z
N MET A 1 15.71 1.93 30.66
CA MET A 1 16.79 1.89 31.67
C MET A 1 17.09 0.44 32.00
N SER A 2 18.22 -0.04 31.47
CA SER A 2 19.17 -0.99 32.06
C SER A 2 20.22 -1.23 30.97
N GLY A 3 21.46 -0.90 31.33
CA GLY A 3 22.55 -0.56 30.42
C GLY A 3 23.22 -1.72 29.66
N PRO A 4 24.24 -1.40 28.85
CA PRO A 4 24.88 -2.28 27.90
C PRO A 4 25.89 -3.20 28.59
N MET A 5 25.96 -4.46 28.15
CA MET A 5 27.01 -5.39 28.58
C MET A 5 28.25 -5.14 27.72
N ALA A 6 29.31 -4.64 28.36
CA ALA A 6 30.61 -4.41 27.76
C ALA A 6 31.32 -5.76 27.51
N LEU A 7 31.80 -5.95 26.29
CA LEU A 7 32.73 -7.02 25.94
C LEU A 7 34.17 -6.46 25.94
N GLU A 8 35.02 -7.19 26.64
CA GLU A 8 36.49 -7.19 26.66
C GLU A 8 37.25 -6.20 27.58
N PRO A 9 38.38 -6.67 28.13
CA PRO A 9 39.65 -6.52 27.41
C PRO A 9 40.56 -7.77 27.42
N GLY A 10 41.09 -8.10 26.23
CA GLY A 10 42.55 -8.14 26.00
C GLY A 10 43.27 -9.48 26.14
N GLY A 11 43.76 -10.00 25.00
CA GLY A 11 44.80 -11.03 24.99
C GLY A 11 45.14 -11.63 23.62
N ALA A 12 45.83 -10.84 22.78
CA ALA A 12 46.65 -11.21 21.62
C ALA A 12 45.97 -11.71 20.32
N GLU A 13 46.03 -10.82 19.32
CA GLU A 13 46.11 -11.11 17.89
C GLU A 13 47.08 -12.27 17.58
N GLY A 14 46.65 -13.17 16.70
CA GLY A 14 47.55 -14.08 16.01
C GLY A 14 47.04 -15.51 15.87
N ASP A 15 45.94 -15.74 15.14
CA ASP A 15 45.99 -16.68 14.01
C ASP A 15 44.70 -16.64 13.20
N MET A 16 44.82 -16.02 12.03
CA MET A 16 43.96 -16.27 10.89
C MET A 16 43.95 -17.77 10.54
N LEU A 17 42.79 -18.27 10.12
CA LEU A 17 42.65 -19.21 9.00
C LEU A 17 43.76 -20.29 8.91
N SER A 18 43.83 -21.20 9.88
CA SER A 18 44.45 -22.50 9.64
C SER A 18 43.36 -23.52 9.33
N LEU A 19 43.03 -23.59 8.03
CA LEU A 19 42.55 -24.80 7.38
C LEU A 19 43.52 -25.93 7.76
N ARG A 20 43.19 -26.70 8.80
CA ARG A 20 43.95 -27.90 9.14
C ARG A 20 43.71 -28.93 8.06
N LEU A 21 44.69 -29.01 7.16
CA LEU A 21 45.11 -30.20 6.45
C LEU A 21 44.92 -31.44 7.35
N ALA A 22 43.95 -32.29 7.00
CA ALA A 22 43.95 -33.68 7.44
C ALA A 22 44.93 -34.45 6.53
N GLY A 23 46.21 -34.37 6.87
CA GLY A 23 47.22 -35.29 6.38
C GLY A 23 47.13 -36.64 7.11
N HIS A 24 47.24 -37.72 6.32
CA HIS A 24 47.64 -39.06 6.75
C HIS A 24 46.79 -39.76 7.82
N ARG A 25 45.71 -40.42 7.37
CA ARG A 25 45.25 -41.66 8.02
C ARG A 25 46.08 -42.83 7.51
N ALA A 26 47.12 -43.18 8.26
CA ALA A 26 47.66 -44.53 8.25
C ALA A 26 47.81 -45.00 9.70
N ALA A 27 47.29 -46.21 9.95
CA ALA A 27 47.47 -47.03 11.13
C ALA A 27 46.74 -46.62 12.43
N ALA A 28 45.49 -47.08 12.55
CA ALA A 28 45.06 -47.91 13.67
C ALA A 28 43.72 -48.58 13.32
N SER A 29 43.77 -49.58 12.43
CA SER A 29 42.76 -50.65 12.42
C SER A 29 43.03 -51.55 13.63
N ALA A 30 42.61 -51.09 14.81
CA ALA A 30 42.60 -51.87 16.02
C ALA A 30 41.14 -51.96 16.49
N SER A 31 40.57 -53.15 16.32
CA SER A 31 39.36 -53.61 17.01
C SER A 31 38.07 -52.85 16.71
N ALA A 32 37.41 -53.23 15.59
CA ALA A 32 35.95 -53.19 15.48
C ALA A 32 35.34 -54.22 16.45
N ALA A 33 35.46 -53.94 17.75
CA ALA A 33 34.54 -54.43 18.75
C ALA A 33 33.55 -53.29 18.93
N ASP A 34 32.39 -53.40 18.30
CA ASP A 34 31.23 -52.54 18.55
C ASP A 34 31.06 -52.37 20.05
N ARG A 35 31.40 -51.18 20.57
CA ARG A 35 31.01 -50.85 21.93
C ARG A 35 29.51 -50.63 21.88
N PRO A 36 28.69 -51.42 22.60
CA PRO A 36 27.24 -51.34 22.52
C PRO A 36 26.70 -49.94 22.85
N GLU A 37 27.46 -49.15 23.62
CA GLU A 37 27.21 -47.74 23.91
C GLU A 37 27.33 -46.83 22.68
N GLN A 38 28.32 -47.04 21.80
CA GLN A 38 28.49 -46.25 20.58
C GLN A 38 27.37 -46.55 19.57
N ASP A 39 26.96 -47.81 19.44
CA ASP A 39 25.78 -48.20 18.66
C ASP A 39 24.47 -47.66 19.24
N ALA A 40 24.39 -47.50 20.56
CA ALA A 40 23.24 -46.88 21.21
C ALA A 40 23.19 -45.37 20.92
N VAL A 41 24.33 -44.68 20.94
CA VAL A 41 24.42 -43.26 20.56
C VAL A 41 24.14 -43.06 19.07
N ASP A 42 24.61 -43.96 18.20
CA ASP A 42 24.30 -43.94 16.76
C ASP A 42 22.81 -44.12 16.48
N ARG A 43 22.17 -45.07 17.15
CA ARG A 43 20.72 -45.27 17.03
C ARG A 43 19.95 -44.06 17.52
N LEU A 44 20.32 -43.50 18.67
CA LEU A 44 19.67 -42.29 19.20
C LEU A 44 19.89 -41.08 18.27
N ALA A 45 21.09 -40.95 17.68
CA ALA A 45 21.39 -39.92 16.69
C ALA A 45 20.54 -40.08 15.43
N ALA A 46 20.34 -41.32 14.95
CA ALA A 46 19.48 -41.61 13.80
C ALA A 46 17.99 -41.37 14.10
N GLU A 47 17.51 -41.80 15.28
CA GLU A 47 16.11 -41.63 15.72
C GLU A 47 15.74 -40.16 15.89
N LEU A 48 16.66 -39.35 16.41
CA LEU A 48 16.42 -37.93 16.69
C LEU A 48 17.03 -36.99 15.64
N ALA A 49 17.52 -37.53 14.51
CA ALA A 49 18.24 -36.76 13.49
C ALA A 49 17.46 -35.53 13.02
N ASP A 50 16.16 -35.67 12.73
CA ASP A 50 15.31 -34.58 12.23
C ASP A 50 15.09 -33.46 13.26
N ARG A 51 15.15 -33.78 14.57
CA ARG A 51 14.96 -32.82 15.67
C ARG A 51 16.27 -32.21 16.15
N ILE A 52 17.37 -32.96 16.05
CA ILE A 52 18.72 -32.52 16.43
C ILE A 52 19.40 -31.74 15.31
N GLY A 53 19.16 -32.10 14.04
CA GLY A 53 19.77 -31.47 12.87
C GLY A 53 19.60 -29.96 12.80
N PRO A 54 18.41 -29.39 13.13
CA PRO A 54 18.16 -27.95 13.19
C PRO A 54 18.77 -27.22 14.38
N ALA A 55 19.23 -27.94 15.41
CA ALA A 55 19.74 -27.30 16.63
C ALA A 55 20.98 -26.45 16.32
N VAL A 56 21.02 -25.23 16.85
CA VAL A 56 22.13 -24.27 16.68
C VAL A 56 23.16 -24.35 17.81
N HIS A 57 22.82 -25.03 18.91
CA HIS A 57 23.71 -25.22 20.05
C HIS A 57 23.44 -26.57 20.75
N PRO A 58 24.46 -27.25 21.32
CA PRO A 58 24.29 -28.48 22.12
C PRO A 58 23.26 -28.36 23.25
N TYR A 59 23.00 -27.16 23.77
CA TYR A 59 21.99 -26.95 24.82
C TYR A 59 20.55 -27.10 24.34
N GLU A 60 20.26 -26.82 23.06
CA GLU A 60 18.95 -27.11 22.50
C GLU A 60 18.72 -28.62 22.39
N VAL A 61 19.80 -29.36 22.06
CA VAL A 61 19.79 -30.83 22.09
C VAL A 61 19.62 -31.34 23.52
N ALA A 62 20.25 -30.71 24.52
CA ALA A 62 20.04 -31.07 25.92
C ALA A 62 18.59 -30.86 26.37
N ALA A 63 17.98 -29.70 26.04
CA ALA A 63 16.58 -29.44 26.33
C ALA A 63 15.62 -30.41 25.63
N LEU A 64 15.96 -30.80 24.40
CA LEU A 64 15.25 -31.84 23.66
C LEU A 64 15.32 -33.19 24.40
N LEU A 65 16.52 -33.65 24.76
CA LEU A 65 16.71 -34.91 25.49
C LEU A 65 16.05 -34.90 26.88
N GLU A 66 16.04 -33.76 27.56
CA GLU A 66 15.31 -33.55 28.82
C GLU A 66 13.79 -33.66 28.61
N SER A 67 13.26 -33.10 27.52
CA SER A 67 11.84 -33.21 27.17
C SER A 67 11.39 -34.63 26.83
N GLU A 68 12.32 -35.47 26.33
CA GLU A 68 12.12 -36.91 26.13
C GLU A 68 12.22 -37.72 27.44
N GLY A 69 12.52 -37.07 28.57
CA GLY A 69 12.55 -37.72 29.88
C GLY A 69 13.80 -38.57 30.15
N LEU A 70 14.92 -38.30 29.46
CA LEU A 70 16.18 -39.02 29.70
C LEU A 70 16.77 -38.64 31.06
N THR A 71 16.76 -39.57 32.01
CA THR A 71 17.37 -39.39 33.34
C THR A 71 18.88 -39.64 33.31
N ALA A 72 19.59 -39.14 34.33
CA ALA A 72 21.04 -39.29 34.43
C ALA A 72 21.49 -40.76 34.47
N GLU A 73 20.71 -41.63 35.13
CA GLU A 73 20.98 -43.07 35.23
C GLU A 73 20.92 -43.74 33.86
N VAL A 74 19.87 -43.46 33.08
CA VAL A 74 19.70 -44.01 31.72
C VAL A 74 20.81 -43.50 30.80
N ILE A 75 21.22 -42.24 30.94
CA ILE A 75 22.29 -41.63 30.14
C ILE A 75 23.64 -42.32 30.39
N GLN A 76 23.93 -42.62 31.66
CA GLN A 76 25.17 -43.27 32.04
C GLN A 76 25.17 -44.76 31.69
N GLU A 77 24.09 -45.49 31.95
CA GLU A 77 24.00 -46.94 31.74
C GLU A 77 23.86 -47.34 30.26
N ARG A 78 23.08 -46.59 29.47
CA ARG A 78 22.75 -46.97 28.10
C ARG A 78 23.66 -46.33 27.04
N TYR A 79 24.19 -45.14 27.34
CA TYR A 79 24.94 -44.35 26.36
C TYR A 79 26.37 -44.03 26.80
N GLY A 80 26.78 -44.42 28.03
CA GLY A 80 28.16 -44.25 28.51
C GLY A 80 28.59 -42.79 28.74
N HIS A 81 27.64 -41.85 28.77
CA HIS A 81 27.92 -40.42 28.95
C HIS A 81 27.74 -39.98 30.40
N ARG A 82 28.61 -39.06 30.86
CA ARG A 82 28.62 -38.58 32.26
C ARG A 82 27.39 -37.79 32.66
N ASN A 83 26.75 -37.12 31.71
CA ASN A 83 25.57 -36.29 31.92
C ASN A 83 24.88 -35.97 30.59
N LEU A 84 23.67 -35.40 30.70
CA LEU A 84 22.85 -34.93 29.58
C LEU A 84 23.60 -34.03 28.60
N PHE A 85 24.38 -33.07 29.10
CA PHE A 85 25.12 -32.13 28.25
C PHE A 85 26.23 -32.83 27.45
N SER A 86 26.90 -33.82 28.04
CA SER A 86 27.93 -34.60 27.34
C SER A 86 27.33 -35.45 26.22
N LEU A 87 26.15 -36.07 26.46
CA LEU A 87 25.43 -36.80 25.43
C LEU A 87 24.90 -35.84 24.33
N ALA A 88 24.36 -34.69 24.73
CA ALA A 88 23.85 -33.68 23.82
C ALA A 88 24.95 -33.14 22.88
N SER A 89 26.15 -32.85 23.40
CA SER A 89 27.29 -32.46 22.57
C SER A 89 27.71 -33.58 21.60
N ALA A 90 27.73 -34.84 22.05
CA ALA A 90 28.08 -35.97 21.19
C ALA A 90 27.06 -36.16 20.06
N LEU A 91 25.76 -36.05 20.34
CA LEU A 91 24.72 -36.11 19.32
C LEU A 91 24.76 -34.88 18.39
N TYR A 92 25.07 -33.70 18.92
CA TYR A 92 25.22 -32.47 18.15
C TYR A 92 26.37 -32.57 17.13
N GLU A 93 27.51 -33.16 17.50
CA GLU A 93 28.64 -33.38 16.58
C GLU A 93 28.37 -34.47 15.53
N ARG A 94 27.52 -35.46 15.87
CA ARG A 94 27.33 -36.67 15.07
C ARG A 94 26.19 -36.57 14.06
N VAL A 95 25.14 -35.81 14.38
CA VAL A 95 24.02 -35.56 13.47
C VAL A 95 24.42 -34.45 12.47
N PRO A 96 24.30 -34.68 11.15
CA PRO A 96 24.51 -33.64 10.15
C PRO A 96 23.59 -32.44 10.38
N ARG A 97 24.13 -31.22 10.29
CA ARG A 97 23.34 -30.01 10.47
C ARG A 97 22.37 -29.84 9.29
N THR A 98 21.09 -29.67 9.60
CA THR A 98 20.04 -29.37 8.64
C THR A 98 19.45 -28.01 8.99
N PHE A 99 19.38 -27.10 8.04
CA PHE A 99 18.79 -25.77 8.26
C PHE A 99 17.42 -25.71 7.55
N PRO A 100 16.35 -26.28 8.16
CA PRO A 100 15.04 -26.26 7.53
C PRO A 100 14.59 -24.83 7.33
N GLU A 101 14.03 -24.54 6.15
CA GLU A 101 13.52 -23.20 5.86
C GLU A 101 12.33 -22.90 6.77
N PRO A 102 12.31 -21.76 7.48
CA PRO A 102 11.19 -21.40 8.34
C PRO A 102 9.87 -21.38 7.56
N VAL A 103 8.77 -21.79 8.19
CA VAL A 103 7.44 -21.69 7.58
C VAL A 103 7.20 -20.25 7.14
N THR A 104 6.90 -20.06 5.86
CA THR A 104 6.65 -18.73 5.31
C THR A 104 5.39 -18.17 5.97
N PRO A 105 5.47 -17.08 6.76
CA PRO A 105 4.28 -16.49 7.35
C PRO A 105 3.39 -15.92 6.25
N PRO A 106 2.06 -15.91 6.43
CA PRO A 106 1.13 -15.39 5.44
C PRO A 106 1.48 -13.95 5.07
N ASP A 107 1.35 -13.60 3.80
CA ASP A 107 1.60 -12.24 3.32
C ASP A 107 0.58 -11.26 3.92
N PRO A 108 1.00 -10.31 4.79
CA PRO A 108 0.09 -9.34 5.37
C PRO A 108 -0.46 -8.35 4.33
N TRP A 109 0.14 -8.29 3.15
CA TRP A 109 -0.23 -7.39 2.05
C TRP A 109 -1.01 -8.07 0.94
N ARG A 110 -1.53 -9.28 1.18
CA ARG A 110 -2.32 -10.01 0.18
C ARG A 110 -3.51 -9.14 -0.29
N PRO A 111 -3.59 -8.81 -1.59
CA PRO A 111 -4.63 -7.91 -2.08
C PRO A 111 -6.00 -8.59 -2.07
N ASP A 112 -7.02 -7.83 -1.66
CA ASP A 112 -8.42 -8.19 -1.92
C ASP A 112 -8.76 -7.75 -3.35
N HIS A 113 -8.74 -8.71 -4.27
CA HIS A 113 -8.98 -8.48 -5.70
C HIS A 113 -10.33 -7.82 -5.98
N VAL A 114 -11.38 -8.27 -5.27
CA VAL A 114 -12.74 -7.76 -5.48
C VAL A 114 -12.83 -6.33 -5.00
N ARG A 115 -12.22 -6.03 -3.84
CA ARG A 115 -12.22 -4.67 -3.29
C ARG A 115 -11.46 -3.68 -4.16
N CYS A 116 -10.29 -4.06 -4.68
CA CYS A 116 -9.51 -3.20 -5.58
C CYS A 116 -10.27 -2.92 -6.89
N ALA A 117 -10.85 -3.96 -7.51
CA ALA A 117 -11.66 -3.80 -8.72
C ALA A 117 -12.89 -2.91 -8.47
N LEU A 118 -13.60 -3.15 -7.36
CA LEU A 118 -14.77 -2.37 -6.98
C LEU A 118 -14.44 -0.90 -6.74
N ARG A 119 -13.28 -0.57 -6.14
CA ARG A 119 -12.85 0.81 -5.93
C ARG A 119 -12.65 1.57 -7.25
N GLY A 120 -11.98 0.98 -8.24
CA GLY A 120 -11.84 1.59 -9.56
C GLY A 120 -13.19 1.93 -10.20
N VAL A 121 -14.15 1.01 -10.12
CA VAL A 121 -15.53 1.24 -10.60
C VAL A 121 -16.21 2.36 -9.80
N LEU A 122 -16.14 2.32 -8.47
CA LEU A 122 -16.78 3.30 -7.58
C LEU A 122 -16.26 4.73 -7.73
N PHE A 123 -15.02 4.90 -8.17
CA PHE A 123 -14.48 6.24 -8.49
C PHE A 123 -15.05 6.80 -9.79
N ALA A 124 -15.37 5.95 -10.78
CA ALA A 124 -15.87 6.36 -12.09
C ALA A 124 -17.41 6.54 -12.14
N LEU A 125 -18.17 5.66 -11.47
CA LEU A 125 -19.64 5.66 -11.49
C LEU A 125 -20.31 7.01 -11.16
N PRO A 126 -19.82 7.84 -10.23
CA PRO A 126 -20.46 9.12 -9.93
C PRO A 126 -20.46 10.08 -11.12
N GLY A 127 -19.52 9.92 -12.06
CA GLY A 127 -19.49 10.69 -13.30
C GLY A 127 -20.73 10.49 -14.17
N LEU A 128 -21.44 9.35 -14.03
CA LEU A 128 -22.70 9.10 -14.72
C LEU A 128 -23.82 10.08 -14.31
N ALA A 129 -23.71 10.71 -13.14
CA ALA A 129 -24.65 11.74 -12.72
C ALA A 129 -24.61 12.96 -13.67
N TYR A 130 -23.46 13.29 -14.26
CA TYR A 130 -23.36 14.37 -15.23
C TYR A 130 -24.15 14.10 -16.50
N LEU A 131 -24.27 12.83 -16.93
CA LEU A 131 -25.12 12.47 -18.08
C LEU A 131 -26.59 12.77 -17.81
N LEU A 132 -27.06 12.51 -16.58
CA LEU A 132 -28.43 12.78 -16.16
C LEU A 132 -28.69 14.28 -16.00
N THR A 133 -27.73 15.00 -15.41
CA THR A 133 -27.89 16.42 -15.06
C THR A 133 -27.49 17.39 -16.17
N ALA A 134 -26.83 16.95 -17.26
CA ALA A 134 -26.31 17.83 -18.31
C ALA A 134 -27.31 18.86 -18.87
N ARG A 135 -28.62 18.55 -18.88
CA ARG A 135 -29.68 19.46 -19.38
C ARG A 135 -30.24 20.42 -18.33
N LEU A 136 -29.82 20.30 -17.08
CA LEU A 136 -30.40 21.02 -15.93
C LEU A 136 -29.63 22.29 -15.57
N TRP A 137 -28.43 22.48 -16.10
CA TRP A 137 -27.55 23.59 -15.76
C TRP A 137 -26.66 23.94 -16.97
N HIS A 138 -26.14 25.16 -16.99
CA HIS A 138 -25.38 25.66 -18.13
C HIS A 138 -23.91 25.27 -17.98
N ALA A 139 -23.55 24.07 -18.44
CA ALA A 139 -22.19 23.54 -18.33
C ALA A 139 -21.12 24.54 -18.83
N ALA A 140 -21.38 25.28 -19.90
CA ALA A 140 -20.42 26.27 -20.43
C ALA A 140 -20.10 27.44 -19.48
N ARG A 141 -20.95 27.72 -18.48
CA ARG A 141 -20.79 28.84 -17.54
C ARG A 141 -20.43 28.38 -16.13
N ASP A 142 -21.00 27.26 -15.70
CA ASP A 142 -20.96 26.83 -14.31
C ASP A 142 -19.91 25.72 -14.02
N THR A 143 -19.14 25.27 -15.03
CA THR A 143 -18.18 24.17 -14.86
C THR A 143 -17.06 24.51 -13.86
N ASP A 144 -16.61 25.77 -13.84
CA ASP A 144 -15.52 26.21 -12.96
C ASP A 144 -15.85 26.00 -11.47
N VAL A 145 -17.12 26.19 -11.09
CA VAL A 145 -17.62 25.92 -9.73
C VAL A 145 -17.36 24.46 -9.34
N LEU A 146 -17.72 23.53 -10.23
CA LEU A 146 -17.61 22.09 -9.98
C LEU A 146 -16.15 21.62 -10.01
N VAL A 147 -15.34 22.20 -10.88
CA VAL A 147 -13.90 21.95 -10.96
C VAL A 147 -13.22 22.39 -9.67
N VAL A 148 -13.42 23.63 -9.24
CA VAL A 148 -12.80 24.16 -8.00
C VAL A 148 -13.28 23.38 -6.78
N ALA A 149 -14.59 23.15 -6.64
CA ALA A 149 -15.13 22.35 -5.54
C ALA A 149 -14.61 20.89 -5.58
N GLY A 150 -14.46 20.30 -6.77
CA GLY A 150 -13.91 18.96 -6.96
C GLY A 150 -12.44 18.87 -6.54
N LEU A 151 -11.60 19.80 -6.99
CA LEU A 151 -10.17 19.86 -6.63
C LEU A 151 -9.97 20.01 -5.12
N VAL A 152 -10.73 20.91 -4.48
CA VAL A 152 -10.68 21.09 -3.02
C VAL A 152 -11.20 19.85 -2.28
N SER A 153 -12.26 19.20 -2.79
CA SER A 153 -12.77 17.94 -2.24
C SER A 153 -11.73 16.81 -2.33
N TRP A 154 -10.99 16.70 -3.43
CA TRP A 154 -9.92 15.72 -3.60
C TRP A 154 -8.75 15.99 -2.64
N ALA A 155 -8.26 17.23 -2.59
CA ALA A 155 -7.20 17.62 -1.68
C ALA A 155 -7.58 17.34 -0.22
N TRP A 156 -8.77 17.76 0.19
CA TRP A 156 -9.28 17.50 1.53
C TRP A 156 -9.46 16.00 1.80
N GLY A 157 -10.03 15.26 0.85
CA GLY A 157 -10.27 13.82 0.96
C GLY A 157 -8.99 13.02 1.17
N GLN A 158 -7.90 13.36 0.47
CA GLN A 158 -6.59 12.71 0.65
C GLN A 158 -6.00 12.97 2.05
N ALA A 159 -5.99 14.23 2.48
CA ALA A 159 -5.50 14.59 3.83
C ALA A 159 -6.34 13.94 4.94
N LEU A 160 -7.67 13.99 4.81
CA LEU A 160 -8.59 13.39 5.77
C LEU A 160 -8.49 11.87 5.80
N GLY A 161 -8.37 11.22 4.63
CA GLY A 161 -8.20 9.78 4.51
C GLY A 161 -6.95 9.30 5.22
N HIS A 162 -5.80 9.92 4.93
CA HIS A 162 -4.55 9.63 5.64
C HIS A 162 -4.69 9.79 7.16
N ARG A 163 -5.26 10.92 7.61
CA ARG A 163 -5.47 11.19 9.03
C ARG A 163 -6.39 10.16 9.69
N ALA A 164 -7.44 9.74 9.00
CA ALA A 164 -8.37 8.74 9.51
C ALA A 164 -7.70 7.36 9.63
N TYR A 165 -6.83 6.96 8.70
CA TYR A 165 -6.05 5.74 8.82
C TYR A 165 -5.02 5.80 9.96
N LEU A 166 -4.34 6.93 10.17
CA LEU A 166 -3.48 7.11 11.36
C LEU A 166 -4.27 6.95 12.66
N ARG A 167 -5.48 7.51 12.71
CA ARG A 167 -6.37 7.38 13.87
C ARG A 167 -6.93 5.96 14.01
N MET A 168 -7.10 5.23 12.90
CA MET A 168 -7.55 3.82 12.88
C MET A 168 -6.56 2.91 13.60
N ALA A 169 -5.26 3.20 13.49
CA ALA A 169 -4.21 2.47 14.21
C ALA A 169 -4.31 2.65 15.74
N ALA A 170 -4.80 3.82 16.20
CA ALA A 170 -5.10 4.04 17.61
C ALA A 170 -6.44 3.41 18.03
N GLY A 171 -7.45 3.45 17.15
CA GLY A 171 -8.72 2.77 17.36
C GLY A 171 -9.81 3.15 16.36
N ARG A 172 -10.84 2.30 16.25
CA ARG A 172 -11.89 2.46 15.23
C ARG A 172 -12.80 3.66 15.51
N ARG A 173 -13.08 3.94 16.78
CA ARG A 173 -13.88 5.09 17.21
C ARG A 173 -13.16 6.41 16.95
N GLU A 174 -11.84 6.40 17.14
CA GLU A 174 -10.95 7.53 16.97
C GLU A 174 -10.91 8.00 15.52
N ALA A 175 -10.88 7.06 14.58
CA ALA A 175 -11.06 7.31 13.15
C ALA A 175 -12.48 7.83 12.85
N GLY A 176 -13.52 7.22 13.43
CA GLY A 176 -14.90 7.68 13.30
C GLY A 176 -15.11 9.14 13.74
N LEU A 177 -14.48 9.56 14.84
CA LEU A 177 -14.52 10.95 15.32
C LEU A 177 -13.85 11.92 14.34
N THR A 178 -12.70 11.52 13.78
CA THR A 178 -11.99 12.31 12.76
C THR A 178 -12.82 12.46 11.49
N LEU A 179 -13.44 11.39 11.02
CA LEU A 179 -14.32 11.40 9.85
C LEU A 179 -15.59 12.21 10.08
N ARG A 180 -16.24 12.08 11.26
CA ARG A 180 -17.47 12.82 11.61
C ARG A 180 -17.26 14.33 11.56
N ALA A 181 -16.11 14.82 12.01
CA ALA A 181 -15.79 16.25 11.98
C ALA A 181 -15.22 16.69 10.62
N GLY A 182 -14.31 15.90 10.06
CA GLY A 182 -13.56 16.28 8.85
C GLY A 182 -14.40 16.22 7.58
N ALA A 183 -15.30 15.25 7.43
CA ALA A 183 -16.11 15.10 6.22
C ALA A 183 -17.04 16.30 5.95
N PRO A 184 -17.89 16.75 6.90
CA PRO A 184 -18.77 17.90 6.65
C PRO A 184 -17.98 19.20 6.50
N LEU A 185 -16.89 19.38 7.25
CA LEU A 185 -16.02 20.55 7.11
C LEU A 185 -15.39 20.62 5.72
N GLY A 186 -14.91 19.49 5.21
CA GLY A 186 -14.37 19.39 3.84
C GLY A 186 -15.39 19.74 2.78
N ALA A 187 -16.61 19.22 2.91
CA ALA A 187 -17.70 19.55 1.99
C ALA A 187 -18.01 21.05 2.00
N ALA A 188 -18.09 21.66 3.19
CA ALA A 188 -18.34 23.10 3.33
C ALA A 188 -17.21 23.95 2.72
N VAL A 189 -15.95 23.60 2.97
CA VAL A 189 -14.78 24.30 2.42
C VAL A 189 -14.73 24.18 0.90
N ALA A 190 -14.99 22.99 0.35
CA ALA A 190 -15.04 22.76 -1.09
C ALA A 190 -16.14 23.56 -1.77
N THR A 191 -17.36 23.54 -1.21
CA THR A 191 -18.47 24.38 -1.69
C THR A 191 -18.14 25.86 -1.63
N ALA A 192 -17.60 26.33 -0.49
CA ALA A 192 -17.25 27.73 -0.31
C ALA A 192 -16.15 28.20 -1.29
N ALA A 193 -15.21 27.32 -1.62
CA ALA A 193 -14.17 27.61 -2.60
C ALA A 193 -14.71 27.71 -4.04
N GLY A 194 -15.70 26.89 -4.39
CA GLY A 194 -16.34 26.92 -5.72
C GLY A 194 -17.35 28.06 -5.90
N ALA A 195 -18.05 28.46 -4.83
CA ALA A 195 -19.15 29.44 -4.89
C ALA A 195 -18.81 30.78 -5.59
N PRO A 196 -17.61 31.37 -5.47
CA PRO A 196 -17.25 32.61 -6.17
C PRO A 196 -17.26 32.49 -7.70
N PHE A 197 -17.19 31.28 -8.24
CA PHE A 197 -17.18 31.01 -9.68
C PHE A 197 -18.58 30.71 -10.24
N ALA A 198 -19.63 30.83 -9.41
CA ALA A 198 -20.98 30.43 -9.78
C ALA A 198 -21.80 31.60 -10.32
N ASP A 199 -22.37 31.42 -11.51
CA ASP A 199 -23.29 32.38 -12.11
C ASP A 199 -24.73 32.21 -11.59
N SER A 200 -25.02 31.14 -10.86
CA SER A 200 -26.36 30.80 -10.37
C SER A 200 -26.36 30.08 -9.02
N GLY A 201 -27.42 30.29 -8.23
CA GLY A 201 -27.64 29.53 -7.00
C GLY A 201 -27.82 28.02 -7.25
N THR A 202 -28.29 27.64 -8.45
CA THR A 202 -28.38 26.24 -8.89
C THR A 202 -27.00 25.60 -9.03
N ALA A 203 -26.02 26.30 -9.59
CA ALA A 203 -24.65 25.79 -9.71
C ALA A 203 -24.01 25.56 -8.33
N VAL A 204 -24.22 26.49 -7.39
CA VAL A 204 -23.78 26.32 -5.98
C VAL A 204 -24.45 25.10 -5.34
N ALA A 205 -25.75 24.88 -5.58
CA ALA A 205 -26.47 23.72 -5.06
C ALA A 205 -25.93 22.39 -5.62
N VAL A 206 -25.61 22.33 -6.92
CA VAL A 206 -24.99 21.15 -7.55
C VAL A 206 -23.59 20.92 -7.00
N ALA A 207 -22.77 21.96 -6.87
CA ALA A 207 -21.44 21.88 -6.25
C ALA A 207 -21.51 21.41 -4.80
N THR A 208 -22.52 21.85 -4.06
CA THR A 208 -22.79 21.39 -2.70
C THR A 208 -23.13 19.91 -2.67
N ALA A 209 -24.02 19.45 -3.55
CA ALA A 209 -24.38 18.04 -3.65
C ALA A 209 -23.16 17.17 -4.01
N GLN A 210 -22.31 17.62 -4.94
CA GLN A 210 -21.05 16.96 -5.29
C GLN A 210 -20.09 16.87 -4.11
N SER A 211 -19.84 17.99 -3.41
CA SER A 211 -18.93 18.03 -2.26
C SER A 211 -19.43 17.15 -1.10
N VAL A 212 -20.73 17.17 -0.82
CA VAL A 212 -21.37 16.30 0.19
C VAL A 212 -21.25 14.84 -0.19
N TYR A 213 -21.50 14.50 -1.46
CA TYR A 213 -21.32 13.15 -1.98
C TYR A 213 -19.88 12.67 -1.81
N LEU A 214 -18.89 13.45 -2.27
CA LEU A 214 -17.48 13.09 -2.18
C LEU A 214 -17.02 12.89 -0.73
N ALA A 215 -17.47 13.76 0.18
CA ALA A 215 -17.20 13.61 1.61
C ALA A 215 -17.80 12.32 2.19
N ALA A 216 -19.08 12.02 1.88
CA ALA A 216 -19.75 10.82 2.37
C ALA A 216 -19.18 9.53 1.76
N ALA A 217 -18.86 9.53 0.47
CA ALA A 217 -18.18 8.45 -0.22
C ALA A 217 -16.79 8.20 0.40
N GLY A 218 -16.02 9.26 0.68
CA GLY A 218 -14.73 9.17 1.36
C GLY A 218 -14.83 8.48 2.74
N VAL A 219 -15.85 8.81 3.53
CA VAL A 219 -16.15 8.12 4.80
C VAL A 219 -16.37 6.62 4.58
N LEU A 220 -17.22 6.25 3.62
CA LEU A 220 -17.49 4.84 3.32
C LEU A 220 -16.24 4.10 2.86
N LEU A 221 -15.44 4.69 1.97
CA LEU A 221 -14.22 4.06 1.46
C LEU A 221 -13.17 3.84 2.55
N VAL A 222 -12.98 4.80 3.45
CA VAL A 222 -12.08 4.64 4.62
C VAL A 222 -12.57 3.53 5.55
N LEU A 223 -13.88 3.41 5.75
CA LEU A 223 -14.48 2.41 6.63
C LEU A 223 -14.71 1.03 5.99
N GLY A 224 -14.39 0.85 4.71
CA GLY A 224 -14.62 -0.42 3.99
C GLY A 224 -16.08 -0.67 3.60
N GLY A 225 -16.79 0.39 3.25
CA GLY A 225 -18.19 0.39 2.85
C GLY A 225 -18.41 0.35 1.33
N GLU A 226 -17.51 -0.27 0.56
CA GLU A 226 -17.54 -0.24 -0.91
C GLU A 226 -18.88 -0.78 -1.47
N ARG A 227 -19.40 -1.88 -0.91
CA ARG A 227 -20.70 -2.46 -1.33
C ARG A 227 -21.89 -1.53 -1.03
N LEU A 228 -21.81 -0.77 0.06
CA LEU A 228 -22.85 0.18 0.44
C LEU A 228 -22.83 1.39 -0.49
N LEU A 229 -21.64 1.85 -0.88
CA LEU A 229 -21.49 2.92 -1.85
C LEU A 229 -22.03 2.48 -3.21
N LEU A 230 -21.74 1.24 -3.65
CA LEU A 230 -22.30 0.70 -4.90
C LEU A 230 -23.83 0.68 -4.86
N ALA A 231 -24.41 0.19 -3.77
CA ALA A 231 -25.86 0.17 -3.59
C ALA A 231 -26.47 1.59 -3.60
N ALA A 232 -25.78 2.56 -2.98
CA ALA A 232 -26.21 3.96 -2.98
C ALA A 232 -26.14 4.62 -4.36
N LEU A 233 -25.22 4.19 -5.23
CA LEU A 233 -25.08 4.69 -6.61
C LEU A 233 -26.02 4.00 -7.61
N ALA A 234 -26.68 2.91 -7.23
CA ALA A 234 -27.58 2.16 -8.10
C ALA A 234 -28.63 3.02 -8.83
N PRO A 235 -29.26 4.04 -8.21
CA PRO A 235 -30.23 4.89 -8.91
C PRO A 235 -29.63 5.67 -10.08
N VAL A 236 -28.43 6.24 -9.91
CA VAL A 236 -27.70 6.94 -10.99
C VAL A 236 -27.29 5.96 -12.07
N VAL A 237 -26.77 4.78 -11.71
CA VAL A 237 -26.39 3.76 -12.69
C VAL A 237 -27.59 3.32 -13.52
N ALA A 238 -28.70 2.99 -12.88
CA ALA A 238 -29.93 2.57 -13.56
C ALA A 238 -30.46 3.66 -14.48
N GLY A 239 -30.50 4.92 -14.00
CA GLY A 239 -30.91 6.06 -14.82
C GLY A 239 -30.03 6.24 -16.05
N SER A 240 -28.71 6.25 -15.86
CA SER A 240 -27.76 6.51 -16.94
C SER A 240 -27.69 5.37 -17.95
N VAL A 241 -27.86 4.11 -17.54
CA VAL A 241 -27.92 2.96 -18.45
C VAL A 241 -29.16 3.06 -19.34
N VAL A 242 -30.31 3.50 -18.83
CA VAL A 242 -31.56 3.52 -19.60
C VAL A 242 -31.64 4.70 -20.58
N LEU A 243 -30.83 5.75 -20.40
CA LEU A 243 -30.81 6.96 -21.25
C LEU A 243 -30.82 6.73 -22.77
N PRO A 244 -30.09 5.75 -23.34
CA PRO A 244 -30.09 5.51 -24.79
C PRO A 244 -31.45 5.06 -25.34
N TRP A 245 -32.31 4.48 -24.50
CA TRP A 245 -33.60 3.91 -24.90
C TRP A 245 -34.80 4.73 -24.41
N TRP A 246 -34.62 5.54 -23.38
CA TRP A 246 -35.69 6.33 -22.81
C TRP A 246 -35.18 7.63 -22.20
N GLU A 247 -35.89 8.72 -22.52
CA GLU A 247 -35.58 10.06 -22.03
C GLU A 247 -36.35 10.36 -20.72
N PRO A 248 -35.69 10.35 -19.55
CA PRO A 248 -36.32 10.66 -18.29
C PRO A 248 -36.69 12.15 -18.23
N GLY A 249 -37.90 12.45 -17.75
CA GLY A 249 -38.33 13.82 -17.48
C GLY A 249 -37.46 14.53 -16.43
N THR A 250 -37.54 15.85 -16.36
CA THR A 250 -36.74 16.72 -15.47
C THR A 250 -36.75 16.25 -14.02
N VAL A 251 -37.92 15.83 -13.51
CA VAL A 251 -38.08 15.33 -12.14
C VAL A 251 -37.17 14.13 -11.87
N LEU A 252 -37.13 13.15 -12.78
CA LEU A 252 -36.34 11.94 -12.58
C LEU A 252 -34.83 12.20 -12.77
N ARG A 253 -34.47 13.09 -13.70
CA ARG A 253 -33.08 13.56 -13.89
C ARG A 253 -32.50 14.22 -12.64
N VAL A 254 -33.32 14.88 -11.83
CA VAL A 254 -32.91 15.44 -10.53
C VAL A 254 -33.00 14.39 -9.40
N ALA A 255 -34.09 13.63 -9.36
CA ALA A 255 -34.38 12.72 -8.27
C ALA A 255 -33.37 11.56 -8.16
N LEU A 256 -32.88 11.01 -9.28
CA LEU A 256 -31.94 9.87 -9.25
C LEU A 256 -30.55 10.24 -8.68
N PRO A 257 -29.89 11.33 -9.12
CA PRO A 257 -28.68 11.83 -8.46
C PRO A 257 -28.93 12.19 -7.00
N LEU A 258 -30.01 12.91 -6.70
CA LEU A 258 -30.31 13.33 -5.32
C LEU A 258 -30.51 12.13 -4.39
N LEU A 259 -31.24 11.10 -4.85
CA LEU A 259 -31.43 9.85 -4.12
C LEU A 259 -30.09 9.15 -3.85
N SER A 260 -29.17 9.19 -4.81
CA SER A 260 -27.83 8.61 -4.63
C SER A 260 -26.99 9.39 -3.63
N VAL A 261 -27.07 10.73 -3.63
CA VAL A 261 -26.42 11.58 -2.61
C VAL A 261 -27.00 11.28 -1.22
N VAL A 262 -28.33 11.31 -1.07
CA VAL A 262 -29.02 11.03 0.20
C VAL A 262 -28.72 9.62 0.69
N GLY A 263 -28.75 8.62 -0.19
CA GLY A 263 -28.40 7.24 0.11
C GLY A 263 -26.95 7.09 0.59
N THR A 264 -26.02 7.79 -0.07
CA THR A 264 -24.60 7.78 0.32
C THR A 264 -24.39 8.42 1.69
N VAL A 265 -25.03 9.57 1.95
CA VAL A 265 -24.99 10.25 3.26
C VAL A 265 -25.60 9.37 4.37
N GLY A 266 -26.75 8.74 4.10
CA GLY A 266 -27.41 7.83 5.04
C GLY A 266 -26.55 6.60 5.35
N ALA A 267 -25.92 6.00 4.34
CA ALA A 267 -25.00 4.88 4.49
C ALA A 267 -23.75 5.28 5.29
N ALA A 268 -23.15 6.44 4.98
CA ALA A 268 -22.01 6.98 5.72
C ALA A 268 -22.37 7.26 7.19
N GLY A 269 -23.54 7.86 7.44
CA GLY A 269 -24.04 8.11 8.79
C GLY A 269 -24.28 6.82 9.59
N ARG A 270 -24.80 5.76 8.95
CA ARG A 270 -24.94 4.44 9.58
C ARG A 270 -23.58 3.81 9.89
N ALA A 271 -22.64 3.86 8.95
CA ALA A 271 -21.27 3.36 9.16
C ALA A 271 -20.57 4.11 10.31
N LEU A 272 -20.68 5.44 10.34
CA LEU A 272 -20.14 6.27 11.41
C LEU A 272 -20.76 5.93 12.77
N ARG A 273 -22.09 5.81 12.85
CA ARG A 273 -22.76 5.38 14.09
C ARG A 273 -22.22 4.06 14.62
N ALA A 274 -22.05 3.06 13.74
CA ALA A 274 -21.46 1.78 14.12
C ALA A 274 -20.01 1.93 14.62
N THR A 275 -19.19 2.75 13.97
CA THR A 275 -17.79 2.97 14.41
C THR A 275 -17.68 3.74 15.72
N LEU A 276 -18.60 4.68 15.99
CA LEU A 276 -18.60 5.48 17.20
C LEU A 276 -19.17 4.73 18.41
N ALA A 277 -19.96 3.68 18.19
CA ALA A 277 -20.45 2.77 19.22
C ALA A 277 -19.35 1.88 19.82
N VAL A 278 -18.21 1.72 19.14
CA VAL A 278 -17.07 0.94 19.65
C VAL A 278 -16.50 1.61 20.90
N THR A 279 -15.96 0.82 21.83
CA THR A 279 -15.28 1.35 23.02
C THR A 279 -14.04 2.19 22.62
N PRO A 280 -13.81 3.35 23.26
CA PRO A 280 -12.65 4.18 22.96
C PRO A 280 -11.36 3.46 23.38
N ALA A 281 -10.29 3.67 22.62
CA ALA A 281 -8.99 3.11 22.96
C ALA A 281 -8.34 3.91 24.11
N PRO A 282 -7.84 3.24 25.16
CA PRO A 282 -7.18 3.92 26.27
C PRO A 282 -5.89 4.59 25.79
N GLY A 283 -5.66 5.85 26.19
CA GLY A 283 -4.44 6.60 25.84
C GLY A 283 -4.33 7.03 24.37
N ALA A 284 -5.43 7.05 23.60
CA ALA A 284 -5.39 7.41 22.18
C ALA A 284 -4.95 8.86 21.94
N VAL A 285 -3.69 9.04 21.53
CA VAL A 285 -3.12 10.35 21.18
C VAL A 285 -3.68 10.83 19.83
N ARG A 286 -3.92 12.14 19.71
CA ARG A 286 -4.27 12.76 18.42
C ARG A 286 -2.98 13.07 17.67
N PRO A 287 -2.74 12.50 16.48
CA PRO A 287 -1.58 12.84 15.69
C PRO A 287 -1.65 14.32 15.27
N PRO A 288 -0.50 15.00 15.12
CA PRO A 288 -0.46 16.37 14.60
C PRO A 288 -1.11 16.44 13.20
N LEU A 289 -1.51 17.64 12.79
CA LEU A 289 -2.13 17.84 11.46
C LEU A 289 -1.09 17.87 10.33
N LEU A 290 0.13 18.31 10.63
CA LEU A 290 1.20 18.53 9.65
C LEU A 290 1.54 17.30 8.78
N PRO A 291 1.58 16.05 9.31
CA PRO A 291 1.85 14.87 8.48
C PRO A 291 0.78 14.61 7.41
N SER A 292 -0.44 15.13 7.59
CA SER A 292 -1.54 14.94 6.62
C SER A 292 -1.51 15.96 5.48
N LEU A 293 -0.80 17.08 5.65
CA LEU A 293 -0.67 18.16 4.66
C LEU A 293 -0.13 17.67 3.29
N PRO A 294 1.00 16.94 3.21
CA PRO A 294 1.54 16.50 1.91
C PRO A 294 0.57 15.62 1.11
N TYR A 295 -0.29 14.84 1.78
CA TYR A 295 -1.32 14.03 1.10
C TYR A 295 -2.38 14.91 0.45
N GLY A 296 -2.80 15.99 1.12
CA GLY A 296 -3.74 16.95 0.53
C GLY A 296 -3.14 17.76 -0.61
N LEU A 297 -1.89 18.20 -0.46
CA LEU A 297 -1.14 18.88 -1.52
C LEU A 297 -0.95 18.01 -2.76
N PHE A 298 -0.63 16.73 -2.56
CA PHE A 298 -0.58 15.76 -3.64
C PHE A 298 -1.96 15.55 -4.28
N GLY A 299 -3.03 15.41 -3.48
CA GLY A 299 -4.39 15.28 -4.00
C GLY A 299 -4.79 16.46 -4.90
N LEU A 300 -4.43 17.68 -4.50
CA LEU A 300 -4.61 18.88 -5.31
C LEU A 300 -3.81 18.81 -6.61
N ALA A 301 -2.51 18.51 -6.53
CA ALA A 301 -1.62 18.42 -7.68
C ALA A 301 -2.08 17.36 -8.69
N ALA A 302 -2.44 16.17 -8.20
CA ALA A 302 -2.99 15.08 -9.01
C ALA A 302 -4.29 15.51 -9.69
N GLY A 303 -5.19 16.18 -8.96
CA GLY A 303 -6.42 16.76 -9.51
C GLY A 303 -6.17 17.74 -10.64
N VAL A 304 -5.23 18.67 -10.47
CA VAL A 304 -4.86 19.65 -11.50
C VAL A 304 -4.26 18.96 -12.73
N LEU A 305 -3.35 18.00 -12.56
CA LEU A 305 -2.75 17.29 -13.68
C LEU A 305 -3.79 16.48 -14.49
N VAL A 306 -4.71 15.79 -13.79
CA VAL A 306 -5.81 15.06 -14.43
C VAL A 306 -6.79 16.02 -15.12
N LEU A 307 -7.05 17.19 -14.53
CA LEU A 307 -7.85 18.24 -15.16
C LEU A 307 -7.21 18.72 -16.47
N LEU A 308 -5.91 19.02 -16.46
CA LEU A 308 -5.19 19.48 -17.65
C LEU A 308 -5.24 18.44 -18.79
N GLU A 309 -5.09 17.15 -18.46
CA GLU A 309 -5.30 16.06 -19.42
C GLU A 309 -6.75 16.03 -19.91
N GLY A 310 -7.71 16.11 -19.01
CA GLY A 310 -9.15 16.05 -19.32
C GLY A 310 -9.66 17.21 -20.17
N LEU A 311 -9.01 18.39 -20.10
CA LEU A 311 -9.30 19.52 -20.97
C LEU A 311 -8.97 19.23 -22.44
N GLN A 312 -7.98 18.35 -22.71
CA GLN A 312 -7.60 17.95 -24.06
C GLN A 312 -8.31 16.66 -24.47
N HIS A 313 -8.35 15.67 -23.57
CA HIS A 313 -8.90 14.34 -23.79
C HIS A 313 -9.85 13.93 -22.64
N PRO A 314 -11.13 14.33 -22.68
CA PRO A 314 -12.08 14.07 -21.57
C PRO A 314 -12.24 12.60 -21.22
N TYR A 315 -12.20 11.71 -22.21
CA TYR A 315 -12.32 10.27 -22.01
C TYR A 315 -11.08 9.65 -21.34
N ALA A 316 -9.92 10.29 -21.42
CA ALA A 316 -8.71 9.86 -20.74
C ALA A 316 -8.86 9.90 -19.21
N VAL A 317 -9.65 10.85 -18.69
CA VAL A 317 -9.98 10.95 -17.26
C VAL A 317 -10.76 9.71 -16.80
N ILE A 318 -11.67 9.19 -17.63
CA ILE A 318 -12.43 7.98 -17.32
C ILE A 318 -11.47 6.78 -17.25
N VAL A 319 -10.56 6.67 -18.22
CA VAL A 319 -9.53 5.62 -18.25
C VAL A 319 -8.66 5.67 -16.98
N LEU A 320 -8.16 6.84 -16.60
CA LEU A 320 -7.36 7.04 -15.38
C LEU A 320 -8.15 6.75 -14.11
N THR A 321 -9.42 7.10 -14.07
CA THR A 321 -10.26 6.87 -12.90
C THR A 321 -10.54 5.38 -12.69
N VAL A 322 -10.87 4.66 -13.77
CA VAL A 322 -11.07 3.20 -13.73
C VAL A 322 -9.75 2.48 -13.40
N SER A 323 -8.61 2.96 -13.89
CA SER A 323 -7.29 2.37 -13.64
C SER A 323 -6.84 2.50 -12.18
N MET A 324 -7.49 3.33 -11.35
CA MET A 324 -7.20 3.42 -9.91
C MET A 324 -7.38 2.08 -9.17
N GLY A 325 -8.29 1.22 -9.62
CA GLY A 325 -8.48 -0.10 -9.02
C GLY A 325 -7.27 -1.03 -9.25
N PRO A 326 -6.87 -1.27 -10.52
CA PRO A 326 -5.62 -1.94 -10.84
C PRO A 326 -4.38 -1.30 -10.21
N ALA A 327 -4.32 0.04 -10.16
CA ALA A 327 -3.24 0.78 -9.50
C ALA A 327 -3.10 0.39 -8.03
N GLU A 328 -4.20 0.39 -7.27
CA GLU A 328 -4.23 -0.03 -5.87
C GLU A 328 -3.81 -1.50 -5.70
N TRP A 329 -4.31 -2.38 -6.57
CA TRP A 329 -3.91 -3.78 -6.57
C TRP A 329 -2.38 -3.93 -6.74
N LEU A 330 -1.78 -3.18 -7.66
CA LEU A 330 -0.34 -3.19 -7.89
C LEU A 330 0.46 -2.60 -6.72
N LEU A 331 -0.07 -1.65 -5.95
CA LEU A 331 0.58 -1.16 -4.73
C LEU A 331 0.71 -2.26 -3.67
N TYR A 332 -0.35 -3.04 -3.45
CA TYR A 332 -0.32 -4.19 -2.55
C TYR A 332 0.64 -5.27 -3.06
N ARG A 333 0.62 -5.56 -4.35
CA ARG A 333 1.54 -6.53 -4.97
C ARG A 333 2.99 -6.09 -4.85
N TYR A 334 3.30 -4.82 -5.10
CA TYR A 334 4.64 -4.28 -4.92
C TYR A 334 5.11 -4.50 -3.47
N ARG A 335 4.29 -4.14 -2.48
CA ARG A 335 4.63 -4.36 -1.06
C ARG A 335 4.93 -5.83 -0.73
N GLY A 336 4.05 -6.75 -1.12
CA GLY A 336 4.24 -8.18 -0.90
C GLY A 336 5.51 -8.70 -1.58
N MET A 337 5.76 -8.33 -2.83
CA MET A 337 6.94 -8.74 -3.59
C MET A 337 8.24 -8.11 -3.06
N SER A 338 8.21 -6.87 -2.57
CA SER A 338 9.35 -6.23 -1.91
C SER A 338 9.70 -6.90 -0.58
N VAL A 339 8.71 -7.33 0.20
CA VAL A 339 8.94 -8.12 1.43
C VAL A 339 9.53 -9.49 1.08
N ALA A 340 9.03 -10.15 0.04
CA ALA A 340 9.59 -11.41 -0.44
C ALA A 340 11.03 -11.22 -0.95
N ALA A 341 11.31 -10.14 -1.68
CA ALA A 341 12.66 -9.79 -2.12
C ALA A 341 13.59 -9.56 -0.94
N LEU A 342 13.14 -8.85 0.11
CA LEU A 342 13.92 -8.62 1.33
C LEU A 342 14.31 -9.93 2.01
N ARG A 343 13.39 -10.90 2.08
CA ARG A 343 13.65 -12.22 2.66
C ARG A 343 14.59 -13.07 1.81
N ALA A 344 14.55 -12.93 0.50
CA ALA A 344 15.32 -13.74 -0.43
C ALA A 344 16.73 -13.19 -0.72
N THR A 345 17.09 -12.00 -0.23
CA THR A 345 18.37 -11.35 -0.55
C THR A 345 19.26 -11.21 0.66
N ALA A 346 20.53 -11.62 0.53
CA ALA A 346 21.53 -11.53 1.58
C ALA A 346 22.36 -10.22 1.54
N THR A 347 22.29 -9.43 0.46
CA THR A 347 23.07 -8.19 0.32
C THR A 347 22.19 -7.00 -0.07
N PRO A 348 22.54 -5.77 0.36
CA PRO A 348 21.80 -4.56 0.00
C PRO A 348 21.74 -4.32 -1.52
N ALA A 349 22.80 -4.65 -2.25
CA ALA A 349 22.85 -4.50 -3.70
C ALA A 349 21.89 -5.48 -4.42
N ALA A 350 21.84 -6.74 -3.96
CA ALA A 350 20.89 -7.72 -4.49
C ALA A 350 19.44 -7.32 -4.19
N PHE A 351 19.18 -6.77 -3.00
CA PHE A 351 17.87 -6.21 -2.66
C PHE A 351 17.49 -5.05 -3.58
N LEU A 352 18.38 -4.08 -3.80
CA LEU A 352 18.15 -2.96 -4.71
C LEU A 352 17.80 -3.45 -6.12
N PHE A 353 18.56 -4.40 -6.67
CA PHE A 353 18.30 -4.93 -8.01
C PHE A 353 16.95 -5.64 -8.11
N ARG A 354 16.62 -6.50 -7.13
CA ARG A 354 15.32 -7.19 -7.05
C ARG A 354 14.16 -6.22 -6.88
N SER A 355 14.30 -5.23 -5.99
CA SER A 355 13.30 -4.17 -5.75
C SER A 355 13.08 -3.32 -7.00
N THR A 356 14.15 -2.99 -7.73
CA THR A 356 14.08 -2.29 -9.03
C THR A 356 13.34 -3.13 -10.07
N GLY A 357 13.63 -4.43 -10.16
CA GLY A 357 12.91 -5.34 -11.05
C GLY A 357 11.41 -5.45 -10.72
N VAL A 358 11.07 -5.48 -9.43
CA VAL A 358 9.68 -5.46 -8.94
C VAL A 358 8.99 -4.14 -9.29
N LEU A 359 9.67 -3.00 -9.13
CA LEU A 359 9.16 -1.69 -9.53
C LEU A 359 8.86 -1.64 -11.03
N ALA A 360 9.84 -2.05 -11.86
CA ALA A 360 9.70 -2.07 -13.30
C ALA A 360 8.55 -2.99 -13.74
N LEU A 361 8.43 -4.18 -13.15
CA LEU A 361 7.34 -5.11 -13.41
C LEU A 361 5.97 -4.48 -13.09
N CYS A 362 5.82 -3.88 -11.91
CA CYS A 362 4.57 -3.24 -11.51
C CYS A 362 4.22 -2.03 -12.40
N LEU A 363 5.21 -1.19 -12.75
CA LEU A 363 5.01 -0.08 -13.67
C LEU A 363 4.60 -0.55 -15.06
N CYS A 364 5.31 -1.53 -15.63
CA CYS A 364 4.95 -2.09 -16.94
C CYS A 364 3.54 -2.71 -16.90
N ALA A 365 3.22 -3.48 -15.85
CA ALA A 365 1.89 -4.08 -15.68
C ALA A 365 0.78 -3.02 -15.53
N TYR A 366 1.09 -1.85 -14.98
CA TYR A 366 0.15 -0.74 -14.88
C TYR A 366 -0.04 -0.01 -16.21
N LEU A 367 1.07 0.29 -16.90
CA LEU A 367 1.08 1.15 -18.09
C LEU A 367 0.67 0.41 -19.37
N LEU A 368 1.00 -0.88 -19.51
CA LEU A 368 0.71 -1.65 -20.72
C LEU A 368 -0.79 -1.67 -21.09
N PRO A 369 -1.73 -1.90 -20.15
CA PRO A 369 -3.16 -1.85 -20.46
C PRO A 369 -3.68 -0.44 -20.78
N LEU A 370 -2.99 0.61 -20.33
CA LEU A 370 -3.39 2.00 -20.58
C LEU A 370 -3.10 2.43 -22.02
N LEU A 371 -2.13 1.81 -22.69
CA LEU A 371 -1.82 2.10 -24.10
C LEU A 371 -3.01 1.81 -25.04
N PRO A 372 -3.58 0.59 -25.09
CA PRO A 372 -4.76 0.34 -25.92
C PRO A 372 -5.98 1.13 -25.43
N ALA A 373 -6.10 1.39 -24.12
CA ALA A 373 -7.17 2.24 -23.60
C ALA A 373 -7.07 3.69 -24.12
N ALA A 374 -5.87 4.26 -24.19
CA ALA A 374 -5.62 5.58 -24.77
C ALA A 374 -6.10 5.64 -26.22
N LEU A 375 -5.68 4.65 -27.02
CA LEU A 375 -6.04 4.53 -28.43
C LEU A 375 -7.55 4.35 -28.64
N LEU A 376 -8.23 3.59 -27.77
CA LEU A 376 -9.69 3.41 -27.83
C LEU A 376 -10.47 4.68 -27.48
N THR A 377 -9.85 5.61 -26.76
CA THR A 377 -10.47 6.88 -26.34
C THR A 377 -9.98 8.09 -27.13
N ASP A 378 -9.24 7.89 -28.22
CA ASP A 378 -8.59 8.93 -29.02
C ASP A 378 -7.72 9.89 -28.17
N ALA A 379 -7.16 9.37 -27.07
CA ALA A 379 -6.26 10.10 -26.20
C ALA A 379 -4.81 9.90 -26.65
N GLU A 380 -3.99 10.95 -26.54
CA GLU A 380 -2.57 10.82 -26.82
C GLU A 380 -1.90 9.86 -25.80
N PRO A 381 -1.26 8.76 -26.24
CA PRO A 381 -0.74 7.77 -25.31
C PRO A 381 0.38 8.29 -24.41
N ILE A 382 1.25 9.15 -24.94
CA ILE A 382 2.44 9.64 -24.22
C ILE A 382 2.07 10.45 -22.96
N PRO A 383 1.28 11.54 -23.04
CA PRO A 383 0.90 12.31 -21.85
C PRO A 383 0.13 11.44 -20.84
N LEU A 384 -0.80 10.60 -21.32
CA LEU A 384 -1.57 9.71 -20.45
C LEU A 384 -0.68 8.73 -19.67
N LEU A 385 0.26 8.07 -20.34
CA LEU A 385 1.17 7.11 -19.72
C LEU A 385 2.15 7.78 -18.76
N LEU A 386 2.67 8.96 -19.10
CA LEU A 386 3.57 9.72 -18.23
C LEU A 386 2.83 10.24 -17.00
N LEU A 387 1.59 10.71 -17.16
CA LEU A 387 0.73 11.11 -16.05
C LEU A 387 0.42 9.92 -15.14
N ALA A 388 0.00 8.79 -15.72
CA ALA A 388 -0.27 7.56 -14.98
C ALA A 388 0.97 7.07 -14.19
N ALA A 389 2.14 7.04 -14.83
CA ALA A 389 3.40 6.69 -14.18
C ALA A 389 3.73 7.64 -13.00
N THR A 390 3.56 8.94 -13.21
CA THR A 390 3.75 9.98 -12.18
C THR A 390 2.84 9.73 -10.98
N LEU A 391 1.53 9.59 -11.21
CA LEU A 391 0.55 9.42 -10.14
C LEU A 391 0.77 8.11 -9.37
N TRP A 392 1.02 7.01 -10.08
CA TRP A 392 1.23 5.71 -9.45
C TRP A 392 2.51 5.66 -8.62
N THR A 393 3.64 6.19 -9.14
CA THR A 393 4.90 6.25 -8.38
C THR A 393 4.81 7.18 -7.17
N ALA A 394 4.07 8.29 -7.29
CA ALA A 394 3.82 9.18 -6.16
C ALA A 394 2.97 8.51 -5.07
N LEU A 395 1.89 7.82 -5.45
CA LEU A 395 1.06 7.03 -4.53
C LEU A 395 1.87 5.91 -3.86
N LEU A 396 2.78 5.28 -4.59
CA LEU A 396 3.68 4.27 -4.05
C LEU A 396 4.54 4.86 -2.93
N LEU A 397 5.23 5.98 -3.17
CA LEU A 397 6.03 6.63 -2.15
C LEU A 397 5.21 7.03 -0.91
N GLN A 398 4.01 7.57 -1.13
CA GLN A 398 3.09 7.92 -0.05
C GLN A 398 2.64 6.71 0.76
N ALA A 399 2.35 5.59 0.10
CA ALA A 399 2.01 4.35 0.77
C ALA A 399 3.16 3.95 1.71
N PHE A 400 4.42 4.10 1.31
CA PHE A 400 5.58 3.79 2.15
C PHE A 400 5.97 4.90 3.15
N GLY A 401 5.09 5.90 3.38
CA GLY A 401 5.29 6.96 4.38
C GLY A 401 6.09 8.17 3.87
N ALA A 402 6.70 8.08 2.68
CA ALA A 402 7.45 9.18 2.08
C ALA A 402 6.50 10.17 1.37
N ALA A 403 5.89 11.08 2.13
CA ALA A 403 4.82 11.93 1.61
C ALA A 403 5.26 13.26 0.99
N TRP A 404 6.32 13.89 1.51
CA TRP A 404 6.76 15.22 1.04
C TRP A 404 7.39 15.22 -0.36
N PRO A 405 8.34 14.31 -0.69
CA PRO A 405 8.90 14.27 -2.04
C PRO A 405 7.84 14.14 -3.14
N PRO A 406 6.87 13.20 -3.08
CA PRO A 406 5.86 13.10 -4.14
C PRO A 406 4.93 14.30 -4.19
N ALA A 407 4.57 14.90 -3.04
CA ALA A 407 3.76 16.12 -3.02
C ALA A 407 4.47 17.29 -3.72
N GLY A 408 5.75 17.53 -3.38
CA GLY A 408 6.54 18.62 -3.97
C GLY A 408 6.76 18.44 -5.47
N VAL A 409 7.12 17.23 -5.91
CA VAL A 409 7.35 16.94 -7.34
C VAL A 409 6.06 17.07 -8.15
N CYS A 410 4.94 16.54 -7.65
CA CYS A 410 3.65 16.66 -8.36
C CYS A 410 3.14 18.10 -8.38
N LEU A 411 3.33 18.88 -7.30
CA LEU A 411 2.99 20.31 -7.29
C LEU A 411 3.81 21.10 -8.30
N ALA A 412 5.12 20.84 -8.38
CA ALA A 412 5.98 21.49 -9.36
C ALA A 412 5.57 21.14 -10.80
N ALA A 413 5.23 19.88 -11.05
CA ALA A 413 4.72 19.44 -12.35
C ALA A 413 3.38 20.10 -12.70
N ALA A 414 2.44 20.13 -11.75
CA ALA A 414 1.13 20.79 -11.93
C ALA A 414 1.29 22.29 -12.20
N ALA A 415 2.13 22.98 -11.42
CA ALA A 415 2.40 24.40 -11.60
C ALA A 415 3.07 24.69 -12.95
N GLY A 416 4.06 23.89 -13.35
CA GLY A 416 4.74 24.03 -14.64
C GLY A 416 3.81 23.80 -15.83
N ALA A 417 2.99 22.74 -15.77
CA ALA A 417 2.01 22.43 -16.81
C ALA A 417 0.89 23.50 -16.89
N THR A 418 0.44 24.03 -15.75
CA THR A 418 -0.55 25.11 -15.71
C THR A 418 0.03 26.41 -16.27
N ALA A 419 1.22 26.82 -15.84
CA ALA A 419 1.85 28.07 -16.27
C ALA A 419 2.11 28.09 -17.79
N THR A 420 2.60 26.97 -18.34
CA THR A 420 2.82 26.82 -19.78
C THR A 420 1.51 26.85 -20.58
N THR A 421 0.45 26.22 -20.07
CA THR A 421 -0.89 26.26 -20.68
C THR A 421 -1.44 27.69 -20.73
N LEU A 422 -1.28 28.46 -19.64
CA LEU A 422 -1.73 29.86 -19.57
C LEU A 422 -0.88 30.82 -20.41
N SER A 423 0.39 30.49 -20.67
CA SER A 423 1.33 31.37 -21.37
C SER A 423 1.27 31.23 -22.90
N HIS A 424 0.40 30.39 -23.45
CA HIS A 424 0.25 30.12 -24.89
C HIS A 424 1.59 29.90 -25.64
N LEU A 425 2.58 29.31 -24.96
CA LEU A 425 3.90 29.01 -25.52
C LEU A 425 3.77 28.02 -26.70
N PRO A 426 4.67 28.07 -27.70
CA PRO A 426 4.52 27.33 -28.96
C PRO A 426 4.42 25.82 -28.76
N LYS A 427 3.68 25.18 -29.68
CA LYS A 427 3.30 23.76 -29.72
C LYS A 427 4.49 22.79 -29.92
N GLY A 428 5.42 22.75 -28.97
CA GLY A 428 6.36 21.65 -28.80
C GLY A 428 5.67 20.42 -28.19
N PRO A 429 6.41 19.33 -27.84
CA PRO A 429 5.84 18.22 -27.09
C PRO A 429 5.02 18.76 -25.90
N GLY A 430 3.79 18.28 -25.77
CA GLY A 430 2.79 18.90 -24.89
C GLY A 430 3.37 19.18 -23.50
N PRO A 431 3.19 20.38 -22.93
CA PRO A 431 3.83 20.78 -21.67
C PRO A 431 3.56 19.80 -20.53
N LEU A 432 2.37 19.17 -20.54
CA LEU A 432 2.00 18.11 -19.61
C LEU A 432 2.92 16.89 -19.72
N SER A 433 3.27 16.44 -20.93
CA SER A 433 4.21 15.33 -21.15
C SER A 433 5.60 15.64 -20.60
N LEU A 434 6.10 16.86 -20.79
CA LEU A 434 7.42 17.25 -20.26
C LEU A 434 7.41 17.29 -18.74
N CYS A 435 6.40 17.93 -18.14
CA CYS A 435 6.26 18.02 -16.68
C CYS A 435 6.06 16.64 -16.03
N CYS A 436 5.16 15.81 -16.57
CA CYS A 436 4.93 14.45 -16.07
C CYS A 436 6.12 13.53 -16.33
N GLY A 437 6.81 13.64 -17.47
CA GLY A 437 8.02 12.87 -17.75
C GLY A 437 9.14 13.17 -16.75
N ALA A 438 9.41 14.45 -16.51
CA ALA A 438 10.38 14.87 -15.50
C ALA A 438 9.97 14.42 -14.08
N ALA A 439 8.68 14.55 -13.74
CA ALA A 439 8.15 14.09 -12.47
C ALA A 439 8.31 12.57 -12.27
N ALA A 440 7.92 11.77 -13.25
CA ALA A 440 8.06 10.31 -13.22
C ALA A 440 9.52 9.87 -13.02
N LEU A 441 10.48 10.52 -13.69
CA LEU A 441 11.90 10.26 -13.50
C LEU A 441 12.38 10.61 -12.08
N CYS A 442 12.03 11.81 -11.59
CA CYS A 442 12.36 12.24 -10.23
C CYS A 442 11.77 11.30 -9.16
N LEU A 443 10.50 10.92 -9.31
CA LEU A 443 9.82 10.00 -8.39
C LEU A 443 10.42 8.60 -8.44
N THR A 444 10.77 8.10 -9.62
CA THR A 444 11.47 6.81 -9.76
C THR A 444 12.82 6.84 -9.06
N ALA A 445 13.59 7.92 -9.22
CA ALA A 445 14.85 8.10 -8.48
C ALA A 445 14.62 8.15 -6.96
N CYS A 446 13.56 8.80 -6.48
CA CYS A 446 13.16 8.78 -5.08
C CYS A 446 12.82 7.37 -4.60
N VAL A 447 12.06 6.59 -5.38
CA VAL A 447 11.73 5.19 -5.05
C VAL A 447 13.00 4.36 -4.92
N LEU A 448 13.92 4.43 -5.88
CA LEU A 448 15.17 3.68 -5.84
C LEU A 448 16.04 4.07 -4.63
N ARG A 449 16.08 5.37 -4.29
CA ARG A 449 16.85 5.87 -3.15
C ARG A 449 16.25 5.48 -1.81
N LEU A 450 14.92 5.54 -1.67
CA LEU A 450 14.22 5.36 -0.40
C LEU A 450 13.83 3.89 -0.18
N LEU A 451 13.19 3.26 -1.17
CA LEU A 451 12.66 1.89 -1.08
C LEU A 451 13.66 0.83 -1.56
N GLY A 452 14.76 1.23 -2.21
CA GLY A 452 15.86 0.34 -2.55
C GLY A 452 16.83 0.05 -1.40
N ARG A 453 16.59 0.61 -0.21
CA ARG A 453 17.41 0.40 0.98
C ARG A 453 16.67 -0.49 1.98
N PRO A 454 17.31 -1.53 2.56
CA PRO A 454 16.72 -2.39 3.58
C PRO A 454 16.76 -1.71 4.96
N ALA A 455 16.18 -0.51 5.07
CA ALA A 455 16.11 0.25 6.31
C ALA A 455 14.63 0.49 6.67
N PRO A 456 14.28 0.53 7.97
CA PRO A 456 12.94 0.89 8.39
C PRO A 456 12.58 2.28 7.87
N HIS A 457 11.43 2.39 7.21
CA HIS A 457 10.89 3.65 6.72
C HIS A 457 10.07 4.28 7.85
N SER A 458 10.41 5.52 8.23
CA SER A 458 9.82 6.28 9.33
C SER A 458 8.58 7.07 8.92
#